data_AF-A0A088B2W0-F1
#
_entry.id   AF-A0A088B2W0-F1
#
_cell.length_a   1.000
_cell.length_b   1.000
_cell.length_c   1.000
_cell.angle_alpha   90.00
_cell.angle_beta   90.00
_cell.angle_gamma   90.00
#
_symmetry.space_group_name_H-M   'P 1'
#
loop_
_entity.id
_entity.type
_entity.pdbx_description
1 polymer ?
#
loop_
_entity_poly.entity_id
_entity_poly.type
_entity_poly.pdbx_seq_one_letter_code
_entity_poly.pdbx_strand_id
1 'polypeptide(L)'
;MQGGLKINMPFIAPGDALYLQGAYGSGAQMYTGYCAFSGCYSQNPATIQGQKFAQYMNDATINPFSGRLEQSTSFTATASYLHYWSPEWRSAFFGSYGEMSYGSGARLAQGAAFALANNTGGNSFGVNGVGVPGTRFFQLSEALRDTYQFVAGGSIIWSPVKDLDIGVEGFYTQIGVKNSRVIDRDKSPTAYANVAGINNGTFVPRTTTADSVSTFRFRVQRDF
;
A
#
# COMPACT_ATOMS: atom_id res chain seq x y z
N MET A 1 -11.33 11.16 10.89
CA MET A 1 -11.49 12.58 10.50
C MET A 1 -11.02 12.74 9.06
N GLN A 2 -11.71 13.54 8.26
CA GLN A 2 -11.32 13.82 6.88
C GLN A 2 -11.57 15.29 6.56
N GLY A 3 -10.78 15.85 5.65
CA GLY A 3 -10.93 17.22 5.18
C GLY A 3 -10.37 17.37 3.78
N GLY A 4 -10.91 18.29 3.01
CA GLY A 4 -10.44 18.58 1.67
C GLY A 4 -10.76 20.00 1.24
N LEU A 5 -10.03 20.46 0.24
CA LEU A 5 -10.17 21.80 -0.32
C LEU A 5 -10.01 21.71 -1.84
N LYS A 6 -10.86 22.48 -2.53
CA LYS A 6 -10.69 22.81 -3.94
C LYS A 6 -10.23 24.25 -4.05
N ILE A 7 -9.17 24.48 -4.80
CA ILE A 7 -8.63 25.79 -5.13
C ILE A 7 -8.76 25.97 -6.64
N ASN A 8 -9.57 26.93 -7.08
CA ASN A 8 -9.54 27.36 -8.47
C ASN A 8 -8.25 28.15 -8.68
N MET A 9 -7.50 27.87 -9.74
CA MET A 9 -6.19 28.49 -10.01
C MET A 9 -6.21 29.33 -11.30
N PRO A 10 -7.15 30.29 -11.47
CA PRO A 10 -7.27 31.06 -12.71
C PRO A 10 -6.06 31.96 -13.00
N PHE A 11 -5.18 32.15 -12.01
CA PHE A 11 -3.93 32.89 -12.12
C PHE A 11 -2.78 32.08 -12.76
N ILE A 12 -2.94 30.76 -12.94
CA ILE A 12 -2.01 29.92 -13.71
C ILE A 12 -2.53 29.77 -15.15
N ALA A 13 -3.71 29.19 -15.31
CA ALA A 13 -4.46 29.18 -16.57
C ALA A 13 -5.97 29.20 -16.30
N PRO A 14 -6.79 29.79 -17.19
CA PRO A 14 -8.24 29.77 -17.07
C PRO A 14 -8.77 28.33 -17.02
N GLY A 15 -9.59 28.03 -16.02
CA GLY A 15 -10.20 26.71 -15.84
C GLY A 15 -9.39 25.73 -14.98
N ASP A 16 -8.17 26.08 -14.58
CA ASP A 16 -7.33 25.25 -13.71
C ASP A 16 -7.94 25.06 -12.32
N ALA A 17 -7.73 23.87 -11.76
CA ALA A 17 -8.17 23.54 -10.40
C ALA A 17 -7.22 22.56 -9.72
N LEU A 18 -6.90 22.85 -8.46
CA LEU A 18 -6.21 21.95 -7.54
C LEU A 18 -7.19 21.45 -6.49
N TYR A 19 -7.19 20.14 -6.26
CA TYR A 19 -7.92 19.49 -5.19
C TYR A 19 -6.93 18.83 -4.24
N LEU A 20 -7.17 18.99 -2.95
CA LEU A 20 -6.41 18.37 -1.88
C LEU A 20 -7.40 17.69 -0.93
N GLN A 21 -7.06 16.50 -0.45
CA GLN A 21 -7.84 15.78 0.55
C GLN A 21 -6.90 15.03 1.49
N GLY A 22 -7.23 14.98 2.77
CA GLY A 22 -6.56 14.12 3.73
C GLY A 22 -7.54 13.46 4.68
N ALA A 23 -7.19 12.28 5.17
CA ALA A 23 -7.97 11.56 6.17
C ALA A 23 -7.05 10.86 7.18
N TYR A 24 -7.56 10.71 8.40
CA TYR A 24 -6.94 9.97 9.48
C TYR A 24 -8.00 9.15 10.23
N GLY A 25 -7.68 7.92 10.59
CA GLY A 25 -8.62 7.00 11.23
C GLY A 25 -7.93 5.97 12.12
N SER A 26 -8.65 5.51 13.15
CA SER A 26 -8.26 4.42 14.04
C SER A 26 -9.26 3.27 13.87
N GLY A 27 -8.78 2.09 13.50
CA GLY A 27 -9.59 0.90 13.21
C GLY A 27 -10.67 1.12 12.15
N ALA A 28 -10.39 2.00 11.20
CA ALA A 28 -11.35 2.48 10.21
C ALA A 28 -10.65 2.78 8.87
N GLN A 29 -9.74 1.89 8.44
CA GLN A 29 -8.89 2.15 7.27
C GLN A 29 -9.70 2.35 5.97
N MET A 30 -10.88 1.74 5.87
CA MET A 30 -11.77 1.95 4.74
C MET A 30 -12.26 3.40 4.64
N TYR A 31 -12.50 4.05 5.78
CA TYR A 31 -12.98 5.43 5.83
C TYR A 31 -11.87 6.45 5.53
N THR A 32 -10.59 6.07 5.70
CA THR A 32 -9.47 6.91 5.24
C THR A 32 -9.17 6.68 3.77
N GLY A 33 -9.70 5.61 3.17
CA GLY A 33 -9.47 5.25 1.77
C GLY A 33 -8.11 4.59 1.52
N TYR A 34 -7.40 4.15 2.57
CA TYR A 34 -6.07 3.53 2.42
C TYR A 34 -6.13 2.29 1.49
N CYS A 35 -7.14 1.45 1.67
CA CYS A 35 -7.37 0.27 0.83
C CYS A 35 -8.00 0.56 -0.53
N ALA A 36 -8.41 1.79 -0.85
CA ALA A 36 -9.32 2.05 -1.97
C ALA A 36 -8.75 1.59 -3.33
N PHE A 37 -7.43 1.70 -3.51
CA PHE A 37 -6.77 1.25 -4.73
C PHE A 37 -6.54 -0.27 -4.77
N SER A 38 -6.20 -0.87 -3.63
CA SER A 38 -5.79 -2.28 -3.53
C SER A 38 -6.97 -3.23 -3.33
N GLY A 39 -8.07 -2.75 -2.76
CA GLY A 39 -9.27 -3.51 -2.40
C GLY A 39 -9.47 -3.60 -0.89
N CYS A 40 -10.67 -3.25 -0.42
CA CYS A 40 -10.96 -3.07 1.01
C CYS A 40 -11.48 -4.32 1.73
N TYR A 41 -12.06 -5.28 1.02
CA TYR A 41 -12.73 -6.45 1.63
C TYR A 41 -11.84 -7.69 1.72
N SER A 42 -10.55 -7.57 1.39
CA SER A 42 -9.56 -8.61 1.60
C SER A 42 -8.62 -8.22 2.73
N GLN A 43 -8.20 -9.19 3.54
CA GLN A 43 -7.21 -8.95 4.59
C GLN A 43 -5.83 -8.61 4.00
N ASN A 44 -5.48 -9.20 2.86
CA ASN A 44 -4.18 -9.04 2.21
C ASN A 44 -4.30 -8.88 0.68
N PRO A 45 -4.97 -7.82 0.19
CA PRO A 45 -5.14 -7.61 -1.23
C PRO A 45 -3.79 -7.58 -1.98
N ALA A 46 -3.76 -8.17 -3.17
CA ALA A 46 -2.65 -8.03 -4.09
C ALA A 46 -2.85 -6.78 -4.92
N THR A 47 -2.00 -5.77 -4.70
CA THR A 47 -2.03 -4.49 -5.41
C THR A 47 -1.32 -4.58 -6.76
N ILE A 48 -0.27 -5.41 -6.80
CA ILE A 48 0.62 -5.57 -7.96
C ILE A 48 0.65 -7.05 -8.35
N GLN A 49 0.53 -7.35 -9.65
CA GLN A 49 0.66 -8.73 -10.13
C GLN A 49 2.08 -9.24 -9.85
N GLY A 50 2.19 -10.38 -9.16
CA GLY A 50 3.50 -10.90 -8.74
C GLY A 50 4.12 -10.15 -7.56
N GLN A 51 3.30 -9.41 -6.78
CA GLN A 51 3.71 -8.62 -5.62
C GLN A 51 4.75 -9.33 -4.73
N LYS A 52 5.85 -8.64 -4.44
CA LYS A 52 7.00 -9.19 -3.70
C LYS A 52 6.70 -9.59 -2.25
N PHE A 53 5.69 -9.01 -1.60
CA PHE A 53 5.32 -9.29 -0.21
C PHE A 53 3.87 -8.88 0.06
N ALA A 54 3.15 -9.53 0.98
CA ALA A 54 1.77 -9.17 1.33
C ALA A 54 1.70 -7.88 2.18
N GLN A 55 0.71 -7.01 1.90
CA GLN A 55 0.29 -5.96 2.82
C GLN A 55 -0.94 -6.43 3.58
N TYR A 56 -0.94 -6.32 4.90
CA TYR A 56 -2.10 -6.64 5.72
C TYR A 56 -2.87 -5.38 6.06
N MET A 57 -4.20 -5.40 5.87
CA MET A 57 -5.10 -4.25 6.05
C MET A 57 -6.09 -4.44 7.22
N ASN A 58 -5.65 -5.09 8.30
CA ASN A 58 -6.48 -5.36 9.47
C ASN A 58 -6.80 -4.07 10.25
N ASP A 59 -8.08 -3.81 10.53
CA ASP A 59 -8.52 -2.67 11.37
C ASP A 59 -8.13 -2.82 12.85
N ALA A 60 -7.94 -4.05 13.32
CA ALA A 60 -7.46 -4.32 14.66
C ALA A 60 -6.75 -5.67 14.75
N THR A 61 -5.96 -5.81 15.80
CA THR A 61 -5.37 -7.08 16.23
C THR A 61 -5.79 -7.35 17.67
N ILE A 62 -5.91 -8.63 18.04
CA ILE A 62 -6.17 -9.01 19.44
C ILE A 62 -4.83 -9.12 20.15
N ASN A 63 -4.66 -8.49 21.30
CA ASN A 63 -3.53 -8.76 22.17
C ASN A 63 -3.78 -10.10 22.90
N PRO A 64 -2.97 -11.14 22.65
CA PRO A 64 -3.25 -12.49 23.15
C PRO A 64 -3.09 -12.62 24.67
N PHE A 65 -2.43 -11.67 25.34
CA PHE A 65 -2.21 -11.72 26.79
C PHE A 65 -3.24 -10.93 27.59
N SER A 66 -3.76 -9.84 27.02
CA SER A 66 -4.79 -9.01 27.68
C SER A 66 -6.20 -9.25 27.15
N GLY A 67 -6.34 -9.93 26.00
CA GLY A 67 -7.62 -10.11 25.30
C GLY A 67 -8.19 -8.82 24.69
N ARG A 68 -7.48 -7.69 24.78
CA ARG A 68 -7.95 -6.39 24.28
C ARG A 68 -7.69 -6.26 22.77
N LEU A 69 -8.58 -5.56 22.08
CA LEU A 69 -8.36 -5.16 20.69
C LEU A 69 -7.44 -3.93 20.63
N GLU A 70 -6.38 -4.04 19.82
CA GLU A 70 -5.47 -2.97 19.46
C GLU A 70 -5.77 -2.53 18.03
N GLN A 71 -6.34 -1.33 17.87
CA GLN A 71 -6.71 -0.78 16.58
C GLN A 71 -5.48 -0.36 15.78
N SER A 72 -5.51 -0.57 14.46
CA SER A 72 -4.53 0.03 13.55
C SER A 72 -4.88 1.49 13.30
N THR A 73 -3.88 2.33 13.01
CA THR A 73 -4.08 3.71 12.59
C THR A 73 -3.80 3.84 11.11
N SER A 74 -4.55 4.69 10.41
CA SER A 74 -4.35 4.96 8.99
C SER A 74 -4.39 6.45 8.71
N PHE A 75 -3.56 6.88 7.78
CA PHE A 75 -3.47 8.25 7.28
C PHE A 75 -3.43 8.21 5.76
N THR A 76 -4.16 9.12 5.11
CA THR A 76 -4.08 9.32 3.66
C THR A 76 -4.03 10.80 3.32
N ALA A 77 -3.34 11.10 2.23
CA ALA A 77 -3.30 12.42 1.61
C ALA A 77 -3.36 12.24 0.09
N THR A 78 -4.20 13.00 -0.58
CA THR A 78 -4.40 12.98 -2.03
C THR A 78 -4.39 14.39 -2.57
N ALA A 79 -3.78 14.56 -3.73
CA ALA A 79 -3.83 15.77 -4.53
C ALA A 79 -4.20 15.43 -5.97
N SER A 80 -4.97 16.30 -6.63
CA SER A 80 -5.16 16.24 -8.08
C SER A 80 -5.20 17.63 -8.67
N TYR A 81 -4.53 17.82 -9.79
CA TYR A 81 -4.40 19.10 -10.48
C TYR A 81 -4.81 18.96 -11.94
N LEU A 82 -5.73 19.81 -12.38
CA LEU A 82 -6.11 19.97 -13.78
C LEU A 82 -5.48 21.25 -14.32
N HIS A 83 -4.78 21.13 -15.44
CA HIS A 83 -4.12 22.24 -16.11
C HIS A 83 -4.48 22.31 -17.59
N TYR A 84 -4.86 23.50 -18.06
CA TYR A 84 -5.07 23.81 -19.47
C TYR A 84 -3.87 24.57 -20.05
N TRP A 85 -3.14 23.92 -20.95
CA TRP A 85 -2.00 24.53 -21.66
C TRP A 85 -2.46 25.41 -22.82
N SER A 86 -3.50 24.97 -23.52
CA SER A 86 -4.27 25.72 -24.54
C SER A 86 -5.71 25.18 -24.56
N PRO A 87 -6.64 25.81 -25.30
CA PRO A 87 -8.00 25.27 -25.45
C PRO A 87 -8.04 23.82 -25.95
N GLU A 88 -7.04 23.41 -26.73
CA GLU A 88 -6.89 22.07 -27.31
C GLU A 88 -6.01 21.13 -26.46
N TRP A 89 -5.29 21.62 -25.45
CA TRP A 89 -4.35 20.80 -24.67
C TRP A 89 -4.63 20.88 -23.18
N ARG A 90 -4.93 19.73 -22.57
CA ARG A 90 -5.13 19.61 -21.13
C ARG A 90 -4.33 18.48 -20.51
N SER A 91 -3.92 18.67 -19.27
CA SER A 91 -3.32 17.64 -18.44
C SER A 91 -4.08 17.51 -17.12
N ALA A 92 -4.24 16.27 -16.66
CA ALA A 92 -4.70 15.99 -15.31
C ALA A 92 -3.62 15.17 -14.60
N PHE A 93 -3.17 15.64 -13.46
CA PHE A 93 -2.21 14.97 -12.58
C PHE A 93 -2.90 14.59 -11.29
N PHE A 94 -2.53 13.45 -10.72
CA PHE A 94 -2.95 13.10 -9.37
C PHE A 94 -1.88 12.31 -8.65
N GLY A 95 -1.94 12.36 -7.32
CA GLY A 95 -1.07 11.61 -6.45
C GLY A 95 -1.75 11.38 -5.11
N SER A 96 -1.57 10.20 -4.56
CA SER A 96 -1.98 9.86 -3.21
C SER A 96 -0.87 9.13 -2.47
N TYR A 97 -0.78 9.42 -1.18
CA TYR A 97 -0.02 8.69 -0.20
C TYR A 97 -0.99 8.15 0.84
N GLY A 98 -0.81 6.90 1.22
CA GLY A 98 -1.53 6.32 2.32
C GLY A 98 -0.61 5.47 3.17
N GLU A 99 -0.88 5.39 4.45
CA GLU A 99 -0.17 4.52 5.37
C GLU A 99 -1.08 3.91 6.41
N MET A 100 -0.65 2.76 6.93
CA MET A 100 -1.28 2.10 8.05
C MET A 100 -0.22 1.58 9.01
N SER A 101 -0.47 1.76 10.30
CA SER A 101 0.43 1.33 11.38
C SER A 101 -0.33 0.50 12.39
N TYR A 102 0.32 -0.54 12.92
CA TYR A 102 -0.22 -1.38 13.99
C TYR A 102 0.27 -0.91 15.36
N GLY A 103 -0.37 -1.40 16.43
CA GLY A 103 0.13 -1.18 17.80
C GLY A 103 1.58 -1.62 17.94
N SER A 104 2.43 -0.80 18.58
CA SER A 104 3.88 -1.03 18.70
C SER A 104 4.24 -2.37 19.36
N GLY A 105 3.37 -2.88 20.25
CA GLY A 105 3.51 -4.17 20.92
C GLY A 105 2.86 -5.34 20.17
N ALA A 106 2.03 -5.11 19.16
CA ALA A 106 1.19 -6.13 18.54
C ALA A 106 2.02 -7.28 17.96
N ARG A 107 3.10 -6.95 17.23
CA ARG A 107 4.03 -7.95 16.67
C ARG A 107 4.70 -8.79 17.76
N LEU A 108 5.21 -8.13 18.80
CA LEU A 108 5.90 -8.80 19.89
C LEU A 108 4.93 -9.74 20.62
N ALA A 109 3.73 -9.27 20.93
CA ALA A 109 2.74 -10.03 21.67
C ALA A 109 2.28 -11.27 20.88
N GLN A 110 1.99 -11.10 19.59
CA GLN A 110 1.62 -12.19 18.69
C GLN A 110 2.75 -13.21 18.52
N GLY A 111 4.00 -12.75 18.36
CA GLY A 111 5.15 -13.63 18.27
C GLY A 111 5.42 -14.42 19.56
N ALA A 112 5.27 -13.78 20.73
CA ALA A 112 5.45 -14.44 22.02
C ALA A 112 4.36 -15.49 22.28
N ALA A 113 3.10 -15.18 21.97
CA ALA A 113 2.01 -16.16 22.06
C ALA A 113 2.23 -17.35 21.10
N PHE A 114 2.71 -17.08 19.88
CA PHE A 114 3.07 -18.13 18.94
C PHE A 114 4.19 -19.03 19.48
N ALA A 115 5.21 -18.47 20.14
CA ALA A 115 6.29 -19.25 20.74
C ALA A 115 5.79 -20.23 21.81
N LEU A 116 4.84 -19.79 22.65
CA LEU A 116 4.19 -20.66 23.64
C LEU A 116 3.36 -21.76 22.99
N ALA A 117 2.62 -21.44 21.94
CA ALA A 117 1.76 -22.39 21.22
C ALA A 117 2.53 -23.35 20.30
N ASN A 118 3.79 -23.07 19.97
CA ASN A 118 4.64 -23.84 19.06
C ASN A 118 5.93 -24.32 19.74
N ASN A 119 5.83 -24.77 20.99
CA ASN A 119 6.98 -25.18 21.81
C ASN A 119 7.80 -26.33 21.19
N THR A 120 7.15 -27.21 20.42
CA THR A 120 7.80 -28.35 19.76
C THR A 120 8.25 -28.03 18.32
N GLY A 121 8.06 -26.80 17.83
CA GLY A 121 8.38 -26.43 16.45
C GLY A 121 7.49 -27.09 15.39
N GLY A 122 6.40 -27.75 15.79
CA GLY A 122 5.52 -28.50 14.90
C GLY A 122 4.57 -27.67 14.05
N ASN A 123 4.28 -26.40 14.41
CA ASN A 123 3.38 -25.57 13.60
C ASN A 123 4.15 -24.90 12.47
N SER A 124 3.65 -25.08 11.24
CA SER A 124 4.18 -24.41 10.05
C SER A 124 3.92 -22.90 10.09
N PHE A 125 4.89 -22.10 9.65
CA PHE A 125 4.75 -20.65 9.52
C PHE A 125 4.05 -20.30 8.20
N GLY A 126 2.82 -19.83 8.28
CA GLY A 126 2.14 -19.20 7.13
C GLY A 126 2.62 -17.76 6.90
N VAL A 127 2.20 -17.15 5.78
CA VAL A 127 2.47 -15.73 5.46
C VAL A 127 1.97 -14.76 6.53
N ASN A 128 0.92 -15.14 7.27
CA ASN A 128 0.36 -14.38 8.39
C ASN A 128 1.13 -14.57 9.72
N GLY A 129 2.18 -15.40 9.75
CA GLY A 129 2.94 -15.71 10.96
C GLY A 129 4.02 -14.66 11.25
N VAL A 130 3.94 -13.98 12.40
CA VAL A 130 4.93 -12.96 12.79
C VAL A 130 6.31 -13.56 13.06
N GLY A 131 6.39 -14.81 13.52
CA GLY A 131 7.63 -15.46 13.94
C GLY A 131 7.88 -15.35 15.45
N VAL A 132 8.87 -16.10 15.95
CA VAL A 132 9.28 -16.04 17.37
C VAL A 132 10.18 -14.82 17.60
N PRO A 133 9.88 -13.94 18.56
CA PRO A 133 10.72 -12.78 18.87
C PRO A 133 12.20 -13.14 19.07
N GLY A 134 13.09 -12.31 18.54
CA GLY A 134 14.54 -12.56 18.57
C GLY A 134 15.09 -13.42 17.44
N THR A 135 14.23 -14.07 16.65
CA THR A 135 14.66 -14.84 15.47
C THR A 135 14.84 -13.97 14.22
N ARG A 136 15.65 -14.42 13.25
CA ARG A 136 15.81 -13.73 11.96
C ARG A 136 14.49 -13.69 11.17
N PHE A 137 13.70 -14.76 11.20
CA PHE A 137 12.40 -14.77 10.54
C PHE A 137 11.45 -13.72 11.12
N PHE A 138 11.43 -13.52 12.44
CA PHE A 138 10.62 -12.45 13.06
C PHE A 138 10.96 -11.05 12.53
N GLN A 139 12.25 -10.82 12.25
CA GLN A 139 12.73 -9.57 11.68
C GLN A 139 12.38 -9.39 10.20
N LEU A 140 12.05 -10.46 9.47
CA LEU A 140 11.80 -10.45 8.02
C LEU A 140 10.35 -10.79 7.63
N SER A 141 9.54 -11.31 8.55
CA SER A 141 8.14 -11.63 8.28
C SER A 141 7.34 -10.38 7.90
N GLU A 142 6.49 -10.53 6.89
CA GLU A 142 5.57 -9.51 6.37
C GLU A 142 4.29 -9.32 7.22
N ALA A 143 3.97 -10.27 8.10
CA ALA A 143 2.79 -10.22 8.95
C ALA A 143 2.84 -9.05 9.94
N LEU A 144 1.75 -8.28 10.09
CA LEU A 144 1.65 -7.12 11.01
C LEU A 144 2.78 -6.09 10.82
N ARG A 145 3.14 -5.81 9.57
CA ARG A 145 4.04 -4.70 9.24
C ARG A 145 3.25 -3.42 9.06
N ASP A 146 3.80 -2.33 9.55
CA ASP A 146 3.34 -1.01 9.16
C ASP A 146 3.69 -0.79 7.68
N THR A 147 2.71 -0.37 6.90
CA THR A 147 2.83 -0.28 5.44
C THR A 147 2.45 1.10 4.93
N TYR A 148 2.93 1.42 3.75
CA TYR A 148 2.53 2.59 2.99
C TYR A 148 2.22 2.23 1.54
N GLN A 149 1.53 3.13 0.86
CA GLN A 149 1.19 3.03 -0.54
C GLN A 149 1.27 4.42 -1.18
N PHE A 150 1.88 4.48 -2.36
CA PHE A 150 1.81 5.62 -3.26
C PHE A 150 1.07 5.22 -4.53
N VAL A 151 0.14 6.06 -4.96
CA VAL A 151 -0.47 5.96 -6.29
C VAL A 151 -0.36 7.33 -6.94
N ALA A 152 0.33 7.42 -8.06
CA ALA A 152 0.47 8.66 -8.80
C ALA A 152 0.17 8.43 -10.27
N GLY A 153 -0.34 9.44 -10.94
CA GLY A 153 -0.63 9.34 -12.36
C GLY A 153 -0.82 10.68 -13.01
N GLY A 154 -0.81 10.64 -14.33
CA GLY A 154 -0.95 11.81 -15.15
C GLY A 154 -1.48 11.45 -16.52
N SER A 155 -2.21 12.39 -17.10
CA SER A 155 -2.64 12.32 -18.49
C SER A 155 -2.30 13.61 -19.21
N ILE A 156 -2.08 13.49 -20.51
CA ILE A 156 -2.09 14.61 -21.45
C ILE A 156 -3.06 14.26 -22.57
N ILE A 157 -3.96 15.20 -22.87
CA ILE A 157 -5.02 15.05 -23.85
C ILE A 157 -4.93 16.23 -24.82
N TRP A 158 -4.96 15.89 -26.09
CA TRP A 158 -5.05 16.81 -27.21
C TRP A 158 -6.39 16.66 -27.92
N SER A 159 -7.08 17.78 -28.08
CA SER A 159 -8.39 17.88 -28.73
C SER A 159 -8.28 18.76 -29.98
N PRO A 160 -7.72 18.24 -31.10
CA PRO A 160 -7.45 19.03 -32.31
C PRO A 160 -8.69 19.67 -32.94
N VAL A 161 -9.83 18.98 -32.79
CA VAL A 161 -11.13 19.43 -33.23
C VAL A 161 -12.13 19.10 -32.15
N LYS A 162 -13.28 19.77 -32.20
CA LYS A 162 -14.40 19.47 -31.33
C LYS A 162 -14.74 17.97 -31.41
N ASP A 163 -14.97 17.36 -30.24
CA ASP A 163 -15.43 15.97 -30.06
C ASP A 163 -14.41 14.88 -30.51
N LEU A 164 -13.12 15.22 -30.67
CA LEU A 164 -12.02 14.26 -30.87
C LEU A 164 -10.95 14.46 -29.79
N ASP A 165 -10.75 13.45 -28.95
CA ASP A 165 -9.73 13.44 -27.90
C ASP A 165 -8.67 12.36 -28.18
N ILE A 166 -7.41 12.77 -28.16
CA ILE A 166 -6.23 11.88 -28.27
C ILE A 166 -5.43 12.05 -26.98
N GLY A 167 -5.15 10.96 -26.28
CA GLY A 167 -4.49 11.06 -24.98
C GLY A 167 -3.54 9.92 -24.66
N VAL A 168 -2.55 10.24 -23.84
CA VAL A 168 -1.67 9.29 -23.16
C VAL A 168 -1.87 9.45 -21.67
N GLU A 169 -1.99 8.35 -20.97
CA GLU A 169 -2.12 8.28 -19.52
C GLU A 169 -1.10 7.31 -18.94
N GLY A 170 -0.52 7.67 -17.80
CA GLY A 170 0.42 6.85 -17.05
C GLY A 170 0.03 6.78 -15.58
N PHE A 171 0.23 5.60 -14.99
CA PHE A 171 0.02 5.32 -13.58
C PHE A 171 1.28 4.70 -12.99
N TYR A 172 1.64 5.12 -11.79
CA TYR A 172 2.65 4.52 -10.93
C TYR A 172 1.97 4.08 -9.64
N THR A 173 2.21 2.84 -9.22
CA THR A 173 1.80 2.36 -7.91
C THR A 173 2.99 1.75 -7.20
N GLN A 174 3.18 2.13 -5.95
CA GLN A 174 4.18 1.53 -5.07
C GLN A 174 3.55 1.17 -3.74
N ILE A 175 3.92 0.02 -3.23
CA ILE A 175 3.61 -0.44 -1.88
C ILE A 175 4.91 -0.67 -1.12
N GLY A 176 4.91 -0.46 0.19
CA GLY A 176 6.11 -0.61 0.99
C GLY A 176 5.85 -0.87 2.46
N VAL A 177 6.90 -1.28 3.17
CA VAL A 177 6.94 -1.32 4.63
C VAL A 177 7.56 -0.03 5.15
N LYS A 178 6.98 0.54 6.22
CA LYS A 178 7.49 1.81 6.80
C LYS A 178 8.84 1.63 7.48
N ASN A 179 9.08 0.45 8.05
CA ASN A 179 10.26 0.15 8.85
C ASN A 179 10.86 -1.21 8.49
N SER A 180 12.20 -1.28 8.46
CA SER A 180 12.97 -2.49 8.16
C SER A 180 12.68 -3.05 6.75
N ARG A 181 12.87 -4.36 6.56
CA ARG A 181 12.69 -5.08 5.30
C ARG A 181 11.86 -6.33 5.54
N VAL A 182 11.27 -6.84 4.47
CA VAL A 182 10.53 -8.10 4.45
C VAL A 182 11.12 -9.06 3.43
N ILE A 183 10.76 -10.34 3.51
CA ILE A 183 11.12 -11.35 2.51
C ILE A 183 10.59 -10.91 1.14
N ASP A 184 11.45 -10.93 0.13
CA ASP A 184 11.06 -10.82 -1.26
C ASP A 184 10.63 -12.21 -1.75
N ARG A 185 9.32 -12.42 -1.84
CA ARG A 185 8.69 -13.69 -2.24
C ARG A 185 8.79 -13.96 -3.74
N ASP A 186 8.99 -12.94 -4.57
CA ASP A 186 9.26 -13.12 -6.00
C ASP A 186 10.64 -13.78 -6.18
N LYS A 187 11.65 -13.30 -5.46
CA LYS A 187 13.02 -13.85 -5.54
C LYS A 187 13.31 -14.99 -4.57
N SER A 188 12.46 -15.21 -3.56
CA SER A 188 12.60 -16.27 -2.56
C SER A 188 11.27 -16.99 -2.29
N PRO A 189 10.65 -17.64 -3.31
CA PRO A 189 9.30 -18.20 -3.18
C PRO A 189 9.19 -19.33 -2.14
N THR A 190 10.29 -20.00 -1.81
CA THR A 190 10.35 -21.09 -0.81
C THR A 190 10.68 -20.63 0.60
N ALA A 191 10.86 -19.31 0.83
CA ALA A 191 11.36 -18.80 2.11
C ALA A 191 10.48 -19.15 3.32
N TYR A 192 9.15 -19.08 3.17
CA TYR A 192 8.21 -19.44 4.23
C TYR A 192 8.15 -20.95 4.50
N ALA A 193 8.56 -21.79 3.56
CA ALA A 193 8.75 -23.23 3.78
C ALA A 193 10.11 -23.54 4.45
N ASN A 194 11.05 -22.58 4.48
CA ASN A 194 12.42 -22.77 5.00
C ASN A 194 12.74 -21.83 6.18
N VAL A 195 11.75 -21.55 7.05
CA VAL A 195 11.93 -20.67 8.21
C VAL A 195 13.02 -21.15 9.16
N ALA A 196 13.17 -22.46 9.35
CA ALA A 196 14.26 -23.03 10.14
C ALA A 196 15.64 -22.65 9.56
N GLY A 197 15.81 -22.72 8.23
CA GLY A 197 17.03 -22.31 7.56
C GLY A 197 17.28 -20.80 7.66
N ILE A 198 16.23 -19.97 7.61
CA ILE A 198 16.33 -18.51 7.85
C ILE A 198 16.88 -18.25 9.25
N ASN A 199 16.31 -18.89 10.26
CA ASN A 199 16.70 -18.69 11.66
C ASN A 199 18.13 -19.17 11.91
N ASN A 200 18.48 -20.36 11.42
CA ASN A 200 19.81 -20.94 11.58
C ASN A 200 20.86 -20.30 10.66
N GLY A 201 20.45 -19.51 9.67
CA GLY A 201 21.35 -18.83 8.73
C GLY A 201 21.85 -19.71 7.58
N THR A 202 21.32 -20.92 7.42
CA THR A 202 21.63 -21.81 6.30
C THR A 202 20.86 -21.44 5.02
N PHE A 203 19.85 -20.58 5.14
CA PHE A 203 19.13 -20.00 4.02
C PHE A 203 18.96 -18.50 4.22
N VAL A 204 19.44 -17.69 3.27
CA VAL A 204 19.36 -16.22 3.33
C VAL A 204 18.40 -15.73 2.25
N PRO A 205 17.16 -15.37 2.60
CA PRO A 205 16.19 -14.90 1.61
C PRO A 205 16.61 -13.54 1.07
N ARG A 206 16.29 -13.28 -0.20
CA ARG A 206 16.25 -11.92 -0.72
C ARG A 206 15.19 -11.14 0.06
N THR A 207 15.46 -9.85 0.27
CA THR A 207 14.58 -8.97 1.03
C THR A 207 14.28 -7.73 0.23
N THR A 208 13.13 -7.12 0.49
CA THR A 208 12.71 -5.85 -0.11
C THR A 208 12.12 -4.91 0.93
N THR A 209 12.07 -3.62 0.61
CA THR A 209 11.36 -2.57 1.36
C THR A 209 10.09 -2.13 0.64
N ALA A 210 10.01 -2.35 -0.67
CA ALA A 210 8.94 -1.87 -1.51
C ALA A 210 8.77 -2.73 -2.78
N ASP A 211 7.61 -2.59 -3.41
CA ASP A 211 7.32 -3.11 -4.72
C ASP A 211 6.53 -2.08 -5.53
N SER A 212 6.75 -2.01 -6.83
CA SER A 212 6.12 -1.00 -7.67
C SER A 212 5.88 -1.45 -9.10
N VAL A 213 4.90 -0.82 -9.73
CA VAL A 213 4.51 -1.06 -11.12
C VAL A 213 4.13 0.25 -11.78
N SER A 214 4.46 0.37 -13.06
CA SER A 214 4.01 1.45 -13.92
C SER A 214 3.16 0.89 -15.06
N THR A 215 2.03 1.52 -15.35
CA THR A 215 1.17 1.15 -16.48
C THR A 215 0.87 2.37 -17.32
N PHE A 216 0.86 2.21 -18.64
CA PHE A 216 0.57 3.28 -19.58
C PHE A 216 -0.56 2.87 -20.52
N ARG A 217 -1.39 3.84 -20.91
CA ARG A 217 -2.49 3.64 -21.85
C ARG A 217 -2.51 4.80 -22.84
N PHE A 218 -2.69 4.46 -24.11
CA PHE A 218 -3.05 5.42 -25.15
C PHE A 218 -4.54 5.28 -25.46
N ARG A 219 -5.24 6.40 -25.68
CA ARG A 219 -6.65 6.45 -26.04
C ARG A 219 -6.87 7.43 -27.18
N VAL A 220 -7.71 7.03 -28.13
CA VAL A 220 -8.38 7.93 -29.07
C VAL A 220 -9.87 7.75 -28.87
N GLN A 221 -10.59 8.84 -28.63
CA GLN A 221 -12.04 8.84 -28.45
C GLN A 221 -12.64 9.90 -29.38
N ARG A 222 -13.75 9.54 -30.04
CA ARG A 222 -14.54 10.45 -30.84
C ARG A 222 -15.99 10.30 -30.47
N ASP A 223 -16.64 11.41 -30.17
CA ASP A 223 -18.08 11.46 -29.90
C ASP A 223 -18.80 11.99 -31.17
N PHE A 224 -20.00 11.49 -31.47
CA PHE A 224 -20.78 11.78 -32.68
C PHE A 224 -22.09 12.50 -32.38
#